data_AF-A0A965DG66-F1
#
_entry.id   AF-A0A965DG66-F1
#
_cell.length_a   1.000
_cell.length_b   1.000
_cell.length_c   1.000
_cell.angle_alpha   90.00
_cell.angle_beta   90.00
_cell.angle_gamma   90.00
#
_symmetry.space_group_name_H-M   'P 1'
#
loop_
_entity.id
_entity.type
_entity.pdbx_description
1 polymer ?
#
loop_
_entity_poly.entity_id
_entity_poly.type
_entity_poly.pdbx_seq_one_letter_code
_entity_poly.pdbx_strand_id
1 'polypeptide(L)' 'EEAEEEEAEEEEAEEEEEVFEITIKNKIYYTNNEKNGTIYAVKEDGDIGDPVGTLVEGVPKFNKKK' A
#
# COMPACT_ATOMS: atom_id res chain seq x y z
N GLU A 1 24.69 -28.25 -35.20
CA GLU A 1 24.30 -28.46 -33.79
C GLU A 1 24.93 -27.35 -32.98
N GLU A 2 24.27 -26.62 -32.09
CA GLU A 2 22.89 -26.50 -31.57
C GLU A 2 23.04 -25.22 -30.69
N ALA A 3 22.35 -24.08 -30.89
CA ALA A 3 20.92 -23.81 -30.78
C ALA A 3 20.33 -24.17 -29.40
N GLU A 4 20.39 -23.22 -28.46
CA GLU A 4 19.53 -23.03 -27.26
C GLU A 4 20.18 -21.85 -26.51
N GLU A 5 19.71 -20.60 -26.51
CA GLU A 5 18.35 -20.05 -26.34
C GLU A 5 17.66 -20.69 -25.14
N GLU A 6 18.08 -20.28 -23.94
CA GLU A 6 17.26 -20.42 -22.73
C GLU A 6 16.96 -19.01 -22.23
N GLU A 7 15.76 -18.57 -22.59
CA GLU A 7 15.01 -17.45 -22.02
C GLU A 7 15.01 -17.56 -20.50
N ALA A 8 15.84 -16.74 -19.83
CA ALA A 8 15.65 -16.46 -18.42
C ALA A 8 14.53 -15.42 -18.32
N GLU A 9 13.31 -15.96 -18.27
CA GLU A 9 12.06 -15.37 -17.83
C GLU A 9 12.31 -14.25 -16.80
N GLU A 10 12.07 -13.01 -17.24
CA GLU A 10 12.04 -11.82 -16.42
C GLU A 10 10.80 -11.93 -15.53
N GLU A 11 10.94 -12.62 -14.40
CA GLU A 11 10.01 -12.60 -13.28
C GLU A 11 10.07 -11.18 -12.69
N GLU A 12 9.36 -10.24 -13.33
CA GLU A 12 8.88 -9.01 -12.70
C GLU A 12 8.02 -9.46 -11.51
N ALA A 13 8.68 -9.72 -10.38
CA ALA A 13 8.06 -9.70 -9.08
C ALA A 13 7.47 -8.29 -8.94
N GLU A 14 6.18 -8.16 -9.29
CA GLU A 14 5.31 -7.13 -8.77
C GLU A 14 5.50 -7.18 -7.25
N GLU A 15 6.39 -6.33 -6.77
CA GLU A 15 6.59 -6.03 -5.36
C GLU A 15 5.25 -5.44 -4.92
N GLU A 16 4.31 -6.32 -4.52
CA GLU A 16 3.07 -5.95 -3.86
C GLU A 16 3.49 -5.05 -2.71
N GLU A 17 3.34 -3.73 -2.89
CA GLU A 17 3.73 -2.75 -1.87
C GLU A 17 3.07 -3.17 -0.56
N GLU A 18 3.87 -3.66 0.37
CA GLU A 18 3.39 -4.31 1.59
C GLU A 18 2.74 -3.23 2.46
N VAL A 19 1.44 -3.00 2.25
CA VAL A 19 0.64 -2.08 3.03
C VAL A 19 -0.05 -2.82 4.16
N PHE A 20 -0.02 -2.22 5.34
CA PHE A 20 -0.73 -2.71 6.50
C PHE A 20 -2.17 -2.23 6.47
N GLU A 21 -3.12 -3.16 6.56
CA GLU A 21 -4.51 -2.83 6.82
C GLU A 21 -4.65 -2.36 8.27
N ILE A 22 -5.15 -1.14 8.47
CA ILE A 22 -5.42 -0.56 9.78
C ILE A 22 -6.88 -0.13 9.87
N THR A 23 -7.50 -0.40 11.00
CA THR A 23 -8.85 0.08 11.28
C THR A 23 -8.80 1.34 12.13
N ILE A 24 -9.23 2.47 11.57
CA ILE A 24 -9.29 3.76 12.28
C ILE A 24 -10.73 4.26 12.31
N LYS A 25 -11.29 4.46 13.52
CA LYS A 25 -12.68 4.94 13.70
C LYS A 25 -13.72 4.12 12.94
N ASN A 26 -13.64 2.79 13.02
CA ASN A 26 -14.56 1.86 12.32
C ASN A 26 -14.49 1.92 10.79
N LYS A 27 -13.42 2.49 10.22
CA LYS A 27 -13.16 2.47 8.78
C LYS A 27 -11.79 1.86 8.52
N ILE A 28 -11.72 1.00 7.49
CA ILE A 28 -10.48 0.37 7.05
C ILE A 28 -9.68 1.37 6.22
N TYR A 29 -8.36 1.35 6.41
CA TYR A 29 -7.38 2.15 5.68
C TYR A 29 -6.13 1.31 5.44
N TYR A 30 -5.33 1.69 4.45
CA TYR A 30 -4.02 1.12 4.21
C TYR A 30 -2.93 2.07 4.69
N THR A 31 -1.82 1.53 5.21
CA THR A 31 -0.63 2.33 5.53
C THR A 31 0.63 1.60 5.09
N ASN A 32 1.61 2.34 4.58
CA ASN A 32 2.94 1.78 4.31
C ASN A 32 3.78 1.60 5.58
N ASN A 33 3.34 2.15 6.72
CA ASN A 33 4.04 2.00 8.00
C ASN A 33 3.08 2.20 9.17
N GLU A 34 3.08 1.26 10.12
CA GLU A 34 2.25 1.30 11.34
C GLU A 34 2.59 2.47 12.28
N LYS A 35 3.82 2.99 12.25
CA LYS A 35 4.29 4.06 13.15
C LYS A 35 4.34 5.41 12.47
N ASN A 36 5.00 5.51 11.32
CA ASN A 36 5.21 6.78 10.60
C ASN A 36 4.95 6.60 9.11
N GLY A 37 3.70 6.27 8.77
CA GLY A 37 3.29 5.96 7.40
C GLY A 37 2.28 6.96 6.83
N THR A 38 2.00 6.84 5.56
CA THR A 38 0.89 7.54 4.90
C THR A 38 -0.36 6.68 5.00
N ILE A 39 -1.47 7.28 5.43
CA ILE A 39 -2.77 6.60 5.50
C ILE A 39 -3.48 6.82 4.18
N TYR A 40 -3.73 5.74 3.46
CA TYR A 40 -4.47 5.70 2.21
C TYR A 40 -5.90 5.23 2.47
N ALA A 41 -6.86 5.82 1.76
CA ALA A 41 -8.24 5.34 1.76
C ALA A 41 -8.34 3.95 1.13
N VAL A 42 -9.37 3.19 1.49
CA VAL A 42 -9.76 1.99 0.76
C VAL A 42 -10.80 2.40 -0.29
N LYS A 43 -10.57 2.03 -1.56
CA LYS A 43 -11.51 2.20 -2.68
C LYS A 43 -12.67 1.21 -2.59
N GLU A 44 -13.68 1.38 -3.42
CA GLU A 44 -14.86 0.50 -3.44
C GLU A 44 -14.53 -0.95 -3.82
N ASP A 45 -13.46 -1.17 -4.59
CA ASP A 45 -12.98 -2.50 -4.99
C ASP A 45 -12.11 -3.18 -3.92
N GLY A 46 -11.75 -2.47 -2.84
CA GLY A 46 -10.78 -2.95 -1.84
C GLY A 46 -9.35 -2.47 -2.12
N ASP A 47 -9.10 -1.77 -3.22
CA ASP A 47 -7.80 -1.21 -3.57
C ASP A 47 -7.35 -0.02 -2.71
N ILE A 48 -6.03 0.24 -2.74
CA ILE A 48 -5.43 1.46 -2.17
C ILE A 48 -5.90 2.70 -2.96
N GLY A 49 -6.49 3.62 -2.22
CA GLY A 49 -7.02 4.90 -2.69
C GLY A 49 -6.12 6.08 -2.40
N ASP A 50 -6.70 7.27 -2.42
CA ASP A 50 -5.96 8.50 -2.17
C ASP A 50 -5.37 8.58 -0.75
N PRO A 51 -4.22 9.25 -0.57
CA PRO A 51 -3.68 9.54 0.76
C PRO A 51 -4.60 10.52 1.49
N VAL A 52 -5.21 10.04 2.58
CA VAL A 52 -6.15 10.80 3.43
C VAL A 52 -5.53 11.32 4.71
N GLY A 53 -4.33 10.87 5.05
CA GLY A 53 -3.64 11.26 6.27
C GLY A 53 -2.26 10.64 6.39
N THR A 54 -1.66 10.76 7.58
CA THR A 54 -0.38 10.14 7.94
C THR A 54 -0.45 9.63 9.37
N LEU A 55 0.13 8.48 9.64
CA LEU A 55 0.47 8.00 10.97
C LEU A 55 1.71 8.75 11.45
N VAL A 56 1.66 9.26 12.67
CA VAL A 56 2.80 9.88 13.35
C VAL A 56 2.91 9.24 14.73
N GLU A 57 3.96 8.46 14.95
CA GLU A 57 4.18 7.67 16.17
C GLU A 57 2.99 6.74 16.53
N GLY A 58 2.34 6.15 15.52
CA GLY A 58 1.15 5.32 15.69
C GLY A 58 -0.15 6.11 15.90
N VAL A 59 -0.09 7.44 15.86
CA VAL A 59 -1.28 8.31 15.97
C VAL A 59 -1.74 8.75 14.58
N PRO A 60 -2.96 8.37 14.15
CA PRO A 60 -3.45 8.72 12.83
C PRO A 60 -3.86 10.20 12.74
N LYS A 61 -3.25 10.94 11.82
CA LYS A 61 -3.56 12.34 11.52
C LYS A 61 -4.16 12.48 10.13
N PHE A 62 -5.46 12.73 10.08
CA PHE A 62 -6.18 12.98 8.83
C PHE A 62 -6.19 14.47 8.51
N ASN A 63 -5.76 14.82 7.30
CA ASN A 63 -5.87 16.17 6.78
C ASN A 63 -7.30 16.39 6.30
N LYS A 64 -8.21 16.66 7.23
CA LYS A 64 -9.58 17.08 6.92
C LYS A 64 -9.49 18.46 6.24
N LYS A 65 -9.43 18.52 4.90
CA LYS A 65 -9.67 19.78 4.18
C LYS A 65 -11.10 20.20 4.50
N LYS A 66 -11.21 21.35 5.15
CA LYS A 66 -12.46 22.00 5.55
C LYS A 66 -13.20 22.53 4.33
#